data_AF-A0A9W4TQ87-F1
#
_entry.id   AF-A0A9W4TQ87-F1
#
_cell.length_a   1.000
_cell.length_b   1.000
_cell.length_c   1.000
_cell.angle_alpha   90.00
_cell.angle_beta   90.00
_cell.angle_gamma   90.00
#
_symmetry.space_group_name_H-M   'P 1'
#
loop_
_entity.id
_entity.type
_entity.pdbx_description
1 polymer ?
#
loop_
_entity_poly.entity_id
_entity_poly.type
_entity_poly.pdbx_seq_one_letter_code
_entity_poly.pdbx_strand_id
1 'polypeptide(L)'
;MKKLLLASVLALALPSVALAAPQQSNTTMTVDYENVQQLIKNQYAAREGCRSIKETPETSIMCQYADAASAQLTKLGYCYGDENQSMADSLWKKCSKSSKKQ
;
A
#
# COMPACT_ATOMS: atom_id res chain seq x y z
N MET A 1 50.71 32.97 -24.38
CA MET A 1 49.47 33.69 -24.77
C MET A 1 48.34 32.68 -24.97
N LYS A 2 47.09 33.10 -24.65
CA LYS A 2 45.79 32.38 -24.75
C LYS A 2 45.49 31.39 -23.59
N LYS A 3 44.66 31.81 -22.61
CA LYS A 3 43.17 31.87 -22.56
C LYS A 3 42.61 30.50 -22.13
N LEU A 4 42.17 30.36 -20.87
CA LEU A 4 40.82 30.65 -20.31
C LEU A 4 39.95 29.38 -20.34
N LEU A 5 39.38 29.03 -19.18
CA LEU A 5 37.97 28.69 -18.91
C LEU A 5 37.92 27.78 -17.66
N LEU A 6 37.49 28.30 -16.51
CA LEU A 6 36.09 28.29 -16.03
C LEU A 6 35.56 26.86 -15.81
N ALA A 7 35.58 26.42 -14.56
CA ALA A 7 34.66 25.41 -14.04
C ALA A 7 34.33 25.74 -12.58
N SER A 8 33.55 26.81 -12.38
CA SER A 8 32.74 26.94 -11.17
C SER A 8 31.63 25.90 -11.24
N VAL A 9 31.80 24.77 -10.54
CA VAL A 9 30.70 23.87 -10.27
C VAL A 9 30.03 24.38 -8.99
N LEU A 10 29.01 25.22 -9.19
CA LEU A 10 28.05 25.58 -8.16
C LEU A 10 27.29 24.29 -7.78
N ALA A 11 27.66 23.66 -6.67
CA ALA A 11 26.86 22.61 -6.09
C ALA A 11 25.60 23.25 -5.49
N LEU A 12 24.51 23.31 -6.27
CA LEU A 12 23.18 23.54 -5.74
C LEU A 12 22.80 22.33 -4.87
N ALA A 13 23.19 22.37 -3.61
CA ALA A 13 22.53 21.58 -2.58
C ALA A 13 21.14 22.18 -2.38
N LEU A 14 20.20 21.81 -3.26
CA LEU A 14 18.79 21.99 -2.97
C LEU A 14 18.52 21.20 -1.67
N PRO A 15 18.00 21.83 -0.61
CA PRO A 15 17.49 21.08 0.52
C PRO A 15 16.37 20.21 -0.04
N SER A 16 16.62 18.90 -0.06
CA SER A 16 15.58 17.90 -0.28
C SER A 16 14.56 18.08 0.85
N VAL A 17 13.55 18.93 0.61
CA VAL A 17 12.29 18.84 1.33
C VAL A 17 11.72 17.50 0.92
N ALA A 18 12.11 16.47 1.68
CA ALA A 18 11.39 15.22 1.71
C ALA A 18 9.95 15.60 2.01
N LEU A 19 9.11 15.55 0.97
CA LEU A 19 7.67 15.45 1.13
C LEU A 19 7.49 14.13 1.89
N ALA A 20 7.55 14.20 3.22
CA ALA A 20 7.05 13.13 4.06
C ALA A 20 5.58 13.06 3.68
N ALA A 21 5.23 12.02 2.91
CA ALA A 21 3.85 11.66 2.68
C ALA A 21 3.15 11.74 4.05
N PRO A 22 2.02 12.45 4.16
CA PRO A 22 1.39 12.70 5.45
C PRO A 22 1.25 11.36 6.16
N GLN A 23 1.89 11.28 7.31
CA GLN A 23 1.94 10.16 8.22
C GLN A 23 0.53 9.58 8.30
N GLN A 24 0.34 8.40 7.70
CA GLN A 24 -0.92 7.66 7.65
C GLN A 24 -1.62 7.84 8.99
N SER A 25 -2.70 8.61 8.98
CA SER A 25 -3.45 8.89 10.19
C SER A 25 -3.80 7.54 10.81
N ASN A 26 -3.43 7.36 12.08
CA ASN A 26 -3.86 6.24 12.93
C ASN A 26 -5.37 6.35 13.20
N THR A 27 -6.18 6.48 12.17
CA THR A 27 -7.60 6.20 12.21
C THR A 27 -7.67 4.69 12.27
N THR A 28 -7.72 4.13 13.48
CA THR A 28 -7.93 2.70 13.69
C THR A 28 -9.33 2.38 13.19
N MET A 29 -9.45 2.10 11.90
CA MET A 29 -10.69 1.65 11.30
C MET A 29 -10.92 0.20 11.70
N THR A 30 -11.90 -0.03 12.57
CA THR A 30 -12.30 -1.38 12.97
C THR A 30 -13.04 -2.04 11.82
N VAL A 31 -12.67 -3.28 11.51
CA VAL A 31 -13.32 -4.09 10.48
C VAL A 31 -14.04 -5.24 11.16
N ASP A 32 -15.36 -5.11 11.28
CA ASP A 32 -16.23 -6.19 11.72
C ASP A 32 -16.47 -7.20 10.60
N TYR A 33 -16.38 -8.49 10.93
CA TYR A 33 -16.62 -9.58 9.99
C TYR A 33 -17.13 -10.82 10.73
N GLU A 34 -18.07 -11.53 10.12
CA GLU A 34 -18.61 -12.78 10.67
C GLU A 34 -17.85 -14.01 10.15
N ASN A 35 -17.35 -13.94 8.92
CA ASN A 35 -16.55 -15.00 8.31
C ASN A 35 -15.50 -14.43 7.35
N VAL A 36 -14.43 -15.19 7.12
CA VAL A 36 -13.28 -14.70 6.35
C VAL A 36 -13.58 -14.50 4.86
N GLN A 37 -14.50 -15.29 4.29
CA GLN A 37 -14.87 -15.14 2.88
C GLN A 37 -15.58 -13.80 2.62
N GLN A 38 -16.43 -13.38 3.56
CA GLN A 38 -17.04 -12.05 3.53
C GLN A 38 -15.99 -10.95 3.69
N LEU A 39 -15.03 -11.12 4.59
CA LEU A 39 -13.93 -10.16 4.76
C LEU A 39 -13.12 -9.98 3.46
N ILE A 40 -12.79 -11.08 2.77
CA ILE A 40 -12.10 -11.05 1.47
C ILE A 40 -12.95 -10.31 0.42
N LYS A 41 -14.24 -10.65 0.29
CA LYS A 41 -15.16 -9.98 -0.66
C LYS A 41 -15.26 -8.48 -0.40
N ASN A 42 -15.41 -8.08 0.86
CA ASN A 42 -15.51 -6.68 1.24
C ASN A 42 -14.19 -5.94 0.97
N GLN A 43 -13.04 -6.58 1.21
CA GLN A 43 -11.73 -6.02 0.90
C GLN A 43 -11.58 -5.73 -0.60
N TYR A 44 -12.01 -6.65 -1.48
CA TYR A 44 -11.99 -6.42 -2.92
C TYR A 44 -12.92 -5.27 -3.34
N ALA A 45 -14.17 -5.27 -2.85
CA ALA A 45 -15.12 -4.21 -3.17
C ALA A 45 -14.61 -2.82 -2.76
N ALA A 46 -14.02 -2.73 -1.56
CA ALA A 46 -13.41 -1.49 -1.08
C ALA A 46 -12.16 -1.09 -1.88
N ARG A 47 -11.32 -2.05 -2.29
CA ARG A 47 -10.15 -1.79 -3.14
C ARG A 47 -10.57 -1.27 -4.53
N GLU A 48 -11.64 -1.80 -5.11
CA GLU A 48 -12.17 -1.32 -6.38
C GLU A 48 -12.73 0.10 -6.25
N GLY A 49 -13.49 0.37 -5.18
CA GLY A 49 -13.98 1.73 -4.91
C GLY A 49 -12.85 2.74 -4.62
N CYS A 50 -11.75 2.28 -4.03
CA CYS A 50 -10.53 3.07 -3.82
C CYS A 50 -9.84 3.48 -5.14
N ARG A 51 -9.97 2.69 -6.21
CA ARG A 51 -9.32 2.94 -7.52
C ARG A 51 -9.97 4.04 -8.37
N SER A 52 -10.93 4.78 -7.80
CA SER A 52 -11.56 5.92 -8.48
C SER A 52 -10.53 6.95 -8.94
N ILE A 53 -10.73 7.49 -10.15
CA ILE A 53 -9.90 8.56 -10.74
C ILE A 53 -10.06 9.88 -9.96
N LYS A 54 -11.13 10.03 -9.20
CA LYS A 54 -11.39 11.18 -8.32
C LYS A 54 -11.31 10.75 -6.87
N GLU A 55 -10.44 11.41 -6.11
CA GLU A 55 -10.37 11.26 -4.67
C GLU A 55 -11.52 12.05 -4.01
N THR A 56 -12.44 11.34 -3.38
CA THR A 56 -13.52 11.87 -2.54
C THR A 56 -13.38 11.37 -1.11
N PRO A 57 -14.07 11.97 -0.13
CA PRO A 57 -14.12 11.41 1.22
C PRO A 57 -14.56 9.94 1.23
N GLU A 58 -15.49 9.56 0.36
CA GLU A 58 -15.98 8.18 0.26
C GLU A 58 -14.90 7.24 -0.27
N THR A 59 -14.17 7.63 -1.31
CA THR A 59 -13.07 6.79 -1.85
C THR A 59 -11.95 6.67 -0.83
N SER A 60 -11.66 7.72 -0.06
CA SER A 60 -10.69 7.68 1.05
C SER A 60 -11.11 6.69 2.15
N ILE A 61 -12.39 6.68 2.53
CA ILE A 61 -12.94 5.70 3.49
C ILE A 61 -12.81 4.28 2.93
N MET A 62 -13.10 4.08 1.63
CA MET A 62 -12.95 2.76 1.00
C MET A 62 -11.49 2.30 0.96
N CYS A 63 -10.53 3.20 0.67
CA CYS A 63 -9.11 2.87 0.73
C CYS A 63 -8.68 2.45 2.15
N GLN A 64 -9.09 3.22 3.17
CA GLN A 64 -8.79 2.92 4.57
C GLN A 64 -9.40 1.58 5.00
N TYR A 65 -10.63 1.29 4.59
CA TYR A 65 -11.26 -0.01 4.86
C TYR A 65 -10.51 -1.15 4.17
N ALA A 66 -10.13 -0.99 2.90
CA ALA A 66 -9.39 -2.00 2.16
C ALA A 66 -8.05 -2.34 2.85
N ASP A 67 -7.35 -1.34 3.37
CA ASP A 67 -6.10 -1.53 4.09
C ASP A 67 -6.32 -2.19 5.46
N ALA A 68 -7.32 -1.75 6.22
CA ALA A 68 -7.66 -2.36 7.50
C ALA A 68 -8.11 -3.83 7.35
N ALA A 69 -8.92 -4.13 6.32
CA ALA A 69 -9.34 -5.49 5.99
C ALA A 69 -8.15 -6.36 5.56
N SER A 70 -7.20 -5.80 4.80
CA SER A 70 -5.95 -6.49 4.43
C SER A 70 -5.12 -6.83 5.67
N ALA A 71 -4.95 -5.89 6.59
CA ALA A 71 -4.23 -6.11 7.84
C ALA A 71 -4.92 -7.19 8.70
N GLN A 72 -6.25 -7.20 8.73
CA GLN A 72 -7.02 -8.22 9.45
C GLN A 72 -6.87 -9.60 8.82
N LEU A 73 -6.90 -9.71 7.47
CA LEU A 73 -6.64 -10.96 6.77
C LEU A 73 -5.24 -11.51 7.07
N THR A 74 -4.22 -10.66 7.10
CA THR A 74 -2.86 -11.03 7.51
C THR A 74 -2.82 -11.55 8.95
N LYS A 75 -3.48 -10.88 9.91
CA LYS A 75 -3.59 -11.37 11.30
C LYS A 75 -4.28 -12.73 11.39
N LEU A 76 -5.21 -13.02 10.48
CA LEU A 76 -5.88 -14.32 10.36
C LEU A 76 -5.06 -15.37 9.60
N GLY A 77 -3.82 -15.04 9.20
CA GLY A 77 -2.91 -15.94 8.49
C GLY A 77 -3.26 -16.12 7.02
N TYR A 78 -3.81 -15.10 6.36
CA TYR A 78 -4.00 -15.05 4.92
C TYR A 78 -2.94 -14.15 4.26
N CYS A 79 -2.55 -14.53 3.05
CA CYS A 79 -1.55 -13.89 2.22
C CYS A 79 -2.18 -13.56 0.87
N TYR A 80 -1.78 -12.44 0.25
CA TYR A 80 -2.29 -12.01 -1.04
C TYR A 80 -1.35 -12.42 -2.17
N GLY A 81 -1.84 -13.21 -3.13
CA GLY A 81 -1.08 -13.64 -4.30
C GLY A 81 0.06 -14.64 -4.01
N ASP A 82 0.83 -14.90 -5.06
CA ASP A 82 2.11 -15.61 -5.05
C ASP A 82 3.22 -14.69 -5.55
N GLU A 83 4.48 -14.97 -5.20
CA GLU A 83 5.66 -14.17 -5.59
C GLU A 83 5.78 -13.96 -7.12
N ASN A 84 5.11 -14.78 -7.92
CA ASN A 84 5.16 -14.76 -9.39
C ASN A 84 3.80 -14.51 -10.06
N GLN A 85 2.76 -14.09 -9.32
CA GLN A 85 1.44 -13.78 -9.90
C GLN A 85 1.28 -12.29 -10.19
N SER A 86 0.59 -11.98 -11.29
CA SER A 86 0.19 -10.61 -11.60
C SER A 86 -0.76 -10.10 -10.52
N MET A 87 -0.66 -8.82 -10.13
CA MET A 87 -1.54 -8.24 -9.10
C MET A 87 -3.04 -8.32 -9.44
N ALA A 88 -3.37 -8.46 -10.74
CA ALA A 88 -4.75 -8.61 -11.23
C ALA A 88 -5.31 -10.02 -10.94
N ASP A 89 -4.45 -11.03 -10.89
CA ASP A 89 -4.83 -12.43 -10.65
C ASP A 89 -4.58 -12.88 -9.20
N SER A 90 -3.90 -12.04 -8.41
CA SER A 90 -3.57 -12.34 -7.02
C SER A 90 -4.82 -12.48 -6.15
N LEU A 91 -4.94 -13.64 -5.50
CA LEU A 91 -6.04 -13.93 -4.58
C LEU A 91 -5.59 -14.01 -3.12
N TRP A 92 -6.47 -13.61 -2.21
CA TRP A 92 -6.30 -13.93 -0.79
C TRP A 92 -6.42 -15.42 -0.55
N LYS A 93 -5.40 -16.01 0.06
CA LYS A 93 -5.34 -17.43 0.41
C LYS A 93 -4.72 -17.61 1.78
N LYS A 94 -4.96 -18.75 2.43
CA LYS A 94 -4.23 -19.08 3.66
C LYS A 94 -2.73 -19.10 3.32
N CYS A 95 -1.95 -18.35 4.10
CA CYS A 95 -0.50 -18.42 4.00
C CYS A 95 -0.09 -19.89 4.18
N SER A 96 0.69 -20.42 3.24
CA SER A 96 1.35 -21.69 3.50
C SER A 96 2.14 -21.53 4.79
N LYS A 97 1.97 -22.48 5.73
CA LYS A 97 2.99 -22.70 6.75
C LYS A 97 4.20 -23.24 6.00
N SER A 98 4.92 -22.41 5.26
CA SER A 98 6.31 -22.70 4.95
C SER A 98 6.97 -22.75 6.32
N SER A 99 7.15 -23.97 6.82
CA SER A 99 7.87 -24.27 8.04
C SER A 99 9.00 -23.28 8.17
N LYS A 100 9.04 -22.54 9.28
CA LYS A 100 10.25 -21.87 9.72
C LYS A 100 11.36 -22.93 9.68
N LYS A 101 12.13 -22.94 8.58
CA LYS A 101 13.52 -23.34 8.60
C LYS A 101 14.27 -22.06 8.97
N GLN A 102 14.25 -21.78 10.26
CA GLN A 102 15.34 -21.07 10.93
C GLN A 102 15.72 -21.96 12.11
#